data_AF-A0A2D0JQW4-F1
#
_entry.id   AF-A0A2D0JQW4-F1
#
_cell.length_a   1.000
_cell.length_b   1.000
_cell.length_c   1.000
_cell.angle_alpha   90.00
_cell.angle_beta   90.00
_cell.angle_gamma   90.00
#
_symmetry.space_group_name_H-M   'P 1'
#
loop_
_entity.id
_entity.type
_entity.pdbx_description
1 polymer ?
#
loop_
_entity_poly.entity_id
_entity_poly.type
_entity_poly.pdbx_seq_one_letter_code
_entity_poly.pdbx_strand_id
1 'polypeptide(L)'
;MKPINRLYLSNDEIHLVDANLMLELSACGRGFITAETTTDYTGKLVRLDVGYTDLLLRWFTGYVERSQPAQNGYQRLFVRELVGVFDRPWPCSFQHPTLRQMVEWLQAHSGLTFTLPDAPYTEKPIPHYTHNGTGNQLLGSLGQLFAIEDYIWHQLPDGSVYVGSWAHSLFQGKPAEIPNEFSQSQSAGNAMTIPMIQSLRPGFVVNQQRLTKVNLVNENMAITWQPKGQTENKTPAQRQINAAYPELSAGLHLPQFARIEAHTENTASGDISDPFRPRYAVDVQLLDADGKDAAAPVYRAVPLPLPMAGGESGMFQYPPIGTVVEIAFEGGRPDKPFIRQTLSQGNTLPDIKPGEQLQQQRAEVSQRVTQEGSWIRQTDQTINESSMHRVVKADTEARTVVARETTVQATDKATVLGTSTLLAGAVRHIADGDYCIATSSNFVASVGKEANIEVGQKLIEKIGLLKQSIAGAKQEIVAPVVWVGSQQINVMTLMLDTLDVVRELAELTAAHTHHNTGTPENASAIRNTAYKSDGLKQKYSPVIG
;
A
#
# COMPACT_ATOMS: atom_id res chain seq x y z
N MET A 1 1.45 63.86 -38.05
CA MET A 1 2.86 63.51 -38.38
C MET A 1 2.85 62.17 -39.10
N LYS A 2 3.74 61.96 -40.08
CA LYS A 2 3.82 60.68 -40.79
C LYS A 2 4.62 59.68 -39.95
N PRO A 3 4.12 58.46 -39.69
CA PRO A 3 4.87 57.46 -38.96
C PRO A 3 6.09 56.97 -39.74
N ILE A 4 7.13 56.60 -39.00
CA ILE A 4 8.41 56.08 -39.50
C ILE A 4 8.55 54.66 -38.97
N ASN A 5 8.89 53.73 -39.86
CA ASN A 5 9.16 52.33 -39.53
C ASN A 5 10.56 51.96 -40.00
N ARG A 6 11.31 51.22 -39.19
CA ARG A 6 12.60 50.63 -39.56
C ARG A 6 12.56 49.12 -39.34
N LEU A 7 12.73 48.38 -40.42
CA LEU A 7 12.80 46.92 -40.39
C LEU A 7 14.25 46.49 -40.44
N TYR A 8 14.65 45.70 -39.44
CA TYR A 8 15.94 45.03 -39.41
C TYR A 8 15.71 43.52 -39.55
N LEU A 9 16.31 42.91 -40.57
CA LEU A 9 16.38 41.46 -40.75
C LEU A 9 17.81 41.02 -40.46
N SER A 10 18.02 40.40 -39.30
CA SER A 10 19.34 40.24 -38.68
C SER A 10 20.06 41.58 -38.52
N ASN A 11 21.13 41.82 -39.30
CA ASN A 11 21.93 43.04 -39.24
C ASN A 11 21.62 43.99 -40.41
N ASP A 12 20.74 43.60 -41.33
CA ASP A 12 20.43 44.37 -42.52
C ASP A 12 19.22 45.28 -42.26
N GLU A 13 19.36 46.58 -42.53
CA GLU A 13 18.21 47.49 -42.60
C GLU A 13 17.55 47.33 -43.97
N ILE A 14 16.29 46.88 -43.98
CA ILE A 14 15.55 46.52 -45.18
C ILE A 14 14.33 47.42 -45.32
N HIS A 15 14.00 47.83 -46.54
CA HIS A 15 12.83 48.64 -46.79
C HIS A 15 11.55 47.85 -46.49
N LEU A 16 10.73 48.38 -45.58
CA LEU A 16 9.43 47.84 -45.20
C LEU A 16 8.34 48.39 -46.14
N VAL A 17 7.57 47.50 -46.75
CA VAL A 17 6.44 47.86 -47.63
C VAL A 17 5.10 47.74 -46.91
N ASP A 18 4.91 46.65 -46.18
CA ASP A 18 3.66 46.35 -45.48
C ASP A 18 3.95 45.61 -44.17
N ALA A 19 3.25 45.96 -43.10
CA ALA A 19 3.30 45.31 -41.81
C ALA A 19 1.88 45.09 -41.28
N ASN A 20 1.54 43.82 -41.01
CA ASN A 20 0.35 43.43 -40.28
C ASN A 20 0.75 42.46 -39.18
N LEU A 21 0.97 42.99 -37.98
CA LEU A 21 1.57 42.29 -36.85
C LEU A 21 0.67 42.42 -35.62
N MET A 22 0.33 41.29 -35.00
CA MET A 22 -0.46 41.23 -33.79
C MET A 22 0.44 40.90 -32.60
N LEU A 23 0.37 41.72 -31.55
CA LEU A 23 0.81 41.35 -30.21
C LEU A 23 -0.41 40.93 -29.40
N GLU A 24 -0.28 39.86 -28.62
CA GLU A 24 -1.33 39.33 -27.74
C GLU A 24 -0.77 39.19 -26.31
N LEU A 25 -1.55 39.57 -25.30
CA LEU A 25 -1.15 39.38 -23.91
C LEU A 25 -1.14 37.89 -23.59
N SER A 26 -0.02 37.36 -23.07
CA SER A 26 0.12 35.94 -22.71
C SER A 26 -0.08 34.97 -23.87
N ALA A 27 0.35 35.39 -25.06
CA ALA A 27 0.48 34.55 -26.23
C ALA A 27 1.61 35.06 -27.14
N CYS A 28 2.04 34.23 -28.09
CA CYS A 28 3.06 34.61 -29.08
C CYS A 28 2.48 35.58 -30.12
N GLY A 29 3.02 36.80 -30.14
CA GLY A 29 2.76 37.77 -31.19
C GLY A 29 3.26 37.28 -32.55
N ARG A 30 2.51 37.59 -33.61
CA ARG A 30 2.75 37.07 -34.96
C ARG A 30 2.14 37.94 -36.03
N GLY A 31 2.59 37.79 -37.25
CA GLY A 31 1.95 38.41 -38.40
C GLY A 31 2.78 38.34 -39.67
N PHE A 32 2.49 39.24 -40.61
CA PHE A 32 3.13 39.30 -41.90
C PHE A 32 3.86 40.63 -42.10
N ILE A 33 5.05 40.53 -42.70
CA ILE A 33 5.85 41.67 -43.16
C ILE A 33 6.13 41.47 -44.64
N THR A 34 5.96 42.51 -45.46
CA THR A 34 6.45 42.54 -46.84
C THR A 34 7.68 43.44 -46.91
N ALA A 35 8.81 42.87 -47.33
CA ALA A 35 10.12 43.51 -47.32
C ALA A 35 10.73 43.53 -48.72
N GLU A 36 11.43 44.60 -49.10
CA GLU A 36 12.15 44.72 -50.37
C GLU A 36 13.48 43.97 -50.30
N THR A 37 13.42 42.66 -50.53
CA THR A 37 14.58 41.77 -50.53
C THR A 37 14.30 40.54 -51.37
N THR A 38 15.36 39.92 -51.91
CA THR A 38 15.30 38.61 -52.56
C THR A 38 15.89 37.50 -51.70
N THR A 39 16.48 37.84 -50.55
CA THR A 39 17.10 36.90 -49.62
C THR A 39 16.04 36.16 -48.80
N ASP A 40 16.23 34.84 -48.61
CA ASP A 40 15.44 34.06 -47.67
C ASP A 40 15.97 34.27 -46.24
N TYR A 41 15.15 34.90 -45.40
CA TYR A 41 15.46 35.15 -44.00
C TYR A 41 14.87 34.12 -43.04
N THR A 42 14.36 32.98 -43.52
CA THR A 42 13.79 31.92 -42.64
C THR A 42 14.76 31.54 -41.51
N GLY A 43 14.27 31.54 -40.27
CA GLY A 43 15.04 31.29 -39.04
C GLY A 43 15.89 32.48 -38.55
N LYS A 44 15.91 33.61 -39.27
CA LYS A 44 16.67 34.81 -38.90
C LYS A 44 15.87 35.76 -38.01
N LEU A 45 16.59 36.56 -37.23
CA LEU A 45 15.97 37.56 -36.35
C LEU A 45 15.28 38.65 -37.16
N VAL A 46 14.15 39.13 -36.64
CA VAL A 46 13.45 40.31 -37.14
C VAL A 46 13.25 41.29 -35.99
N ARG A 47 13.51 42.56 -36.27
CA ARG A 47 13.21 43.68 -35.38
C ARG A 47 12.47 44.73 -36.19
N LEU A 48 11.34 45.19 -35.65
CA LEU A 48 10.61 46.32 -36.20
C LEU A 48 10.58 47.44 -35.17
N ASP A 49 11.16 48.57 -35.55
CA ASP A 49 11.02 49.82 -34.81
C ASP A 49 9.96 50.69 -35.47
N VAL A 50 9.08 51.28 -34.68
CA VAL A 50 7.98 52.12 -35.15
C VAL A 50 7.92 53.42 -34.33
N GLY A 51 7.43 54.49 -34.92
CA GLY A 51 7.30 55.77 -34.22
C GLY A 51 7.19 56.98 -35.13
N TYR A 52 7.56 58.13 -34.59
CA TYR A 52 7.55 59.41 -35.30
C TYR A 52 8.96 60.03 -35.25
N THR A 53 9.15 61.17 -35.91
CA THR A 53 10.46 61.81 -36.11
C THR A 53 11.22 62.09 -34.81
N ASP A 54 10.49 62.30 -33.72
CA ASP A 54 10.97 62.61 -32.37
C ASP A 54 11.22 61.38 -31.49
N LEU A 55 10.54 60.26 -31.76
CA LEU A 55 10.66 59.04 -30.95
C LEU A 55 10.36 57.78 -31.78
N LEU A 56 11.39 56.96 -31.96
CA LEU A 56 11.30 55.63 -32.58
C LEU A 56 11.56 54.56 -31.51
N LEU A 57 10.61 53.64 -31.32
CA LEU A 57 10.71 52.57 -30.32
C LEU A 57 10.67 51.20 -30.96
N ARG A 58 11.40 50.27 -30.37
CA ARG A 58 11.33 48.85 -30.73
C ARG A 58 9.96 48.30 -30.38
N TRP A 59 9.22 47.87 -31.38
CA TRP A 59 7.85 47.39 -31.21
C TRP A 59 7.76 45.87 -31.34
N PHE A 60 8.45 45.28 -32.32
CA PHE A 60 8.49 43.83 -32.52
C PHE A 60 9.92 43.31 -32.44
N THR A 61 10.12 42.17 -31.77
CA THR A 61 11.36 41.39 -31.80
C THR A 61 11.01 39.92 -31.91
N GLY A 62 11.59 39.24 -32.88
CA GLY A 62 11.17 37.91 -33.22
C GLY A 62 12.08 37.24 -34.23
N TYR A 63 11.55 36.25 -34.92
CA TYR A 63 12.20 35.59 -36.03
C TYR A 63 11.24 35.41 -37.21
N VAL A 64 11.81 35.23 -38.40
CA VAL A 64 11.07 34.85 -39.61
C VAL A 64 10.83 33.35 -39.55
N GLU A 65 9.58 32.91 -39.42
CA GLU A 65 9.24 31.49 -39.46
C GLU A 65 9.14 30.97 -40.89
N ARG A 66 8.69 31.82 -41.83
CA ARG A 66 8.58 31.45 -43.24
C ARG A 66 8.78 32.66 -44.15
N SER A 67 9.68 32.54 -45.13
CA SER A 67 9.81 33.48 -46.24
C SER A 67 9.10 32.97 -47.50
N GLN A 68 8.37 33.83 -48.19
CA GLN A 68 7.73 33.51 -49.46
C GLN A 68 7.94 34.65 -50.47
N PRO A 69 8.31 34.36 -51.74
CA PRO A 69 8.40 35.38 -52.77
C PRO A 69 7.08 36.17 -52.91
N ALA A 70 7.18 37.49 -52.97
CA ALA A 70 6.09 38.38 -53.34
C ALA A 70 6.32 38.93 -54.77
N GLN A 71 5.71 40.05 -55.15
CA GLN A 71 5.97 40.70 -56.44
C GLN A 71 7.48 41.00 -56.62
N ASN A 72 7.94 41.14 -57.86
CA ASN A 72 9.37 41.25 -58.22
C ASN A 72 10.18 42.13 -57.25
N GLY A 73 11.20 41.54 -56.59
CA GLY A 73 12.09 42.23 -55.65
C GLY A 73 11.67 42.19 -54.18
N TYR A 74 10.53 41.57 -53.84
CA TYR A 74 9.97 41.55 -52.49
C TYR A 74 9.78 40.14 -51.94
N GLN A 75 9.81 40.01 -50.62
CA GLN A 75 9.47 38.79 -49.88
C GLN A 75 8.36 39.10 -48.86
N ARG A 76 7.38 38.20 -48.75
CA ARG A 76 6.38 38.17 -47.69
C ARG A 76 6.84 37.20 -46.61
N LEU A 77 7.13 37.75 -45.44
CA LEU A 77 7.66 37.07 -44.28
C LEU A 77 6.52 36.81 -43.29
N PHE A 78 6.32 35.56 -42.88
CA PHE A 78 5.56 35.24 -41.68
C PHE A 78 6.52 35.29 -40.50
N VAL A 79 6.24 36.18 -39.54
CA VAL A 79 7.11 36.46 -38.41
C VAL A 79 6.41 36.19 -37.09
N ARG A 80 7.20 35.82 -36.09
CA ARG A 80 6.74 35.48 -34.74
C ARG A 80 7.69 36.01 -33.69
N GLU A 81 7.15 36.40 -32.55
CA GLU A 81 7.96 36.73 -31.38
C GLU A 81 8.84 35.54 -30.98
N LEU A 82 9.95 35.79 -30.28
CA LEU A 82 10.90 34.76 -29.86
C LEU A 82 10.25 33.71 -28.94
N VAL A 83 9.25 34.11 -28.17
CA VAL A 83 8.40 33.20 -27.37
C VAL A 83 7.67 32.15 -28.23
N GLY A 84 7.67 32.27 -29.56
CA GLY A 84 7.20 31.21 -30.47
C GLY A 84 7.94 29.88 -30.33
N VAL A 85 9.12 29.85 -29.72
CA VAL A 85 9.82 28.60 -29.33
C VAL A 85 8.98 27.72 -28.38
N PHE A 86 8.05 28.33 -27.65
CA PHE A 86 7.15 27.66 -26.71
C PHE A 86 5.93 26.97 -27.36
N ASP A 87 5.79 27.02 -28.69
CA ASP A 87 4.79 26.23 -29.42
C ASP A 87 5.16 24.74 -29.49
N ARG A 88 6.44 24.40 -29.28
CA ARG A 88 6.93 23.02 -29.29
C ARG A 88 6.64 22.33 -27.95
N PRO A 89 6.84 21.02 -27.81
CA PRO A 89 6.76 20.34 -26.51
C PRO A 89 7.87 20.80 -25.54
N TRP A 90 7.51 21.00 -24.27
CA TRP A 90 8.43 21.39 -23.19
C TRP A 90 8.26 20.46 -21.97
N PRO A 91 8.62 19.18 -22.08
CA PRO A 91 8.43 18.23 -20.99
C PRO A 91 9.37 18.53 -19.81
N CYS A 92 8.84 18.53 -18.60
CA CYS A 92 9.63 18.70 -17.39
C CYS A 92 8.97 18.04 -16.18
N SER A 93 9.79 17.74 -15.16
CA SER A 93 9.34 17.19 -13.89
C SER A 93 10.24 17.67 -12.77
N PHE A 94 9.65 18.32 -11.77
CA PHE A 94 10.34 18.93 -10.64
C PHE A 94 9.66 18.55 -9.32
N GLN A 95 10.48 18.37 -8.29
CA GLN A 95 10.04 18.32 -6.90
C GLN A 95 10.39 19.64 -6.23
N HIS A 96 9.45 20.21 -5.47
CA HIS A 96 9.66 21.44 -4.72
C HIS A 96 10.09 22.68 -5.55
N PRO A 97 9.68 22.88 -6.83
CA PRO A 97 10.15 24.02 -7.59
C PRO A 97 9.59 25.33 -7.06
N THR A 98 10.38 26.40 -7.13
CA THR A 98 9.91 27.78 -7.07
C THR A 98 9.64 28.33 -8.48
N LEU A 99 8.89 29.43 -8.59
CA LEU A 99 8.68 30.08 -9.90
C LEU A 99 10.02 30.53 -10.50
N ARG A 100 10.96 30.98 -9.66
CA ARG A 100 12.33 31.31 -10.07
C ARG A 100 13.02 30.14 -10.73
N GLN A 101 13.01 28.97 -10.11
CA GLN A 101 13.64 27.76 -10.68
C GLN A 101 12.99 27.34 -11.99
N MET A 102 11.66 27.44 -12.10
CA MET A 102 10.94 27.16 -13.34
C MET A 102 11.40 28.08 -14.48
N VAL A 103 11.53 29.36 -14.18
CA VAL A 103 11.94 30.38 -15.14
C VAL A 103 13.43 30.27 -15.49
N GLU A 104 14.30 29.96 -14.54
CA GLU A 104 15.72 29.66 -14.80
C GLU A 104 15.88 28.45 -15.72
N TRP A 105 15.05 27.41 -15.54
CA TRP A 105 15.03 26.26 -16.43
C TRP A 105 14.53 26.64 -17.83
N LEU A 106 13.44 27.40 -17.94
CA LEU A 106 12.94 27.91 -19.22
C LEU A 106 14.02 28.74 -19.93
N GLN A 107 14.73 29.60 -19.21
CA GLN A 107 15.83 30.40 -19.73
C GLN A 107 16.98 29.52 -20.26
N ALA A 108 17.43 28.54 -19.47
CA ALA A 108 18.51 27.64 -19.87
C ALA A 108 18.20 26.83 -21.14
N HIS A 109 16.94 26.47 -21.36
CA HIS A 109 16.52 25.62 -22.48
C HIS A 109 16.01 26.42 -23.69
N SER A 110 15.52 27.65 -23.51
CA SER A 110 15.05 28.50 -24.60
C SER A 110 16.13 29.43 -25.14
N GLY A 111 17.12 29.78 -24.32
CA GLY A 111 18.04 30.88 -24.59
C GLY A 111 17.41 32.27 -24.42
N LEU A 112 16.13 32.37 -24.01
CA LEU A 112 15.47 33.65 -23.73
C LEU A 112 15.76 34.09 -22.31
N THR A 113 15.96 35.39 -22.13
CA THR A 113 16.07 35.99 -20.79
C THR A 113 14.69 36.17 -20.20
N PHE A 114 14.51 35.84 -18.93
CA PHE A 114 13.26 36.06 -18.22
C PHE A 114 13.41 37.10 -17.11
N THR A 115 12.31 37.82 -16.83
CA THR A 115 12.22 38.80 -15.76
C THR A 115 11.09 38.44 -14.81
N LEU A 116 11.41 38.40 -13.52
CA LEU A 116 10.48 38.18 -12.42
C LEU A 116 10.36 39.46 -11.58
N PRO A 117 9.19 39.76 -11.02
CA PRO A 117 9.05 40.84 -10.05
C PRO A 117 9.65 40.45 -8.70
N ASP A 118 9.94 41.45 -7.87
CA ASP A 118 10.27 41.24 -6.45
C ASP A 118 8.96 40.98 -5.68
N ALA A 119 8.55 39.72 -5.58
CA ALA A 119 7.31 39.32 -4.92
C ALA A 119 7.44 37.98 -4.20
N PRO A 120 6.81 37.78 -3.02
CA PRO A 120 6.98 36.57 -2.23
C PRO A 120 6.63 35.25 -2.95
N TYR A 121 5.69 35.28 -3.90
CA TYR A 121 5.31 34.08 -4.65
C TYR A 121 6.41 33.56 -5.57
N THR A 122 7.45 34.35 -5.89
CA THR A 122 8.52 33.89 -6.79
C THR A 122 9.41 32.83 -6.15
N GLU A 123 9.53 32.87 -4.83
CA GLU A 123 10.38 32.00 -4.02
C GLU A 123 9.61 30.91 -3.26
N LYS A 124 8.28 30.95 -3.28
CA LYS A 124 7.47 29.96 -2.55
C LYS A 124 7.50 28.63 -3.31
N PRO A 125 8.01 27.53 -2.71
CA PRO A 125 8.04 26.23 -3.37
C PRO A 125 6.65 25.60 -3.40
N ILE A 126 6.38 24.82 -4.45
CA ILE A 126 5.17 23.97 -4.58
C ILE A 126 5.57 22.49 -4.50
N PRO A 127 4.70 21.56 -4.06
CA PRO A 127 5.11 20.16 -3.82
C PRO A 127 5.74 19.48 -5.04
N HIS A 128 5.13 19.62 -6.21
CA HIS A 128 5.61 19.03 -7.46
C HIS A 128 5.12 19.85 -8.65
N TYR A 129 5.82 19.74 -9.77
CA TYR A 129 5.31 20.15 -11.08
C TYR A 129 5.77 19.19 -12.15
N THR A 130 4.83 18.66 -12.92
CA THR A 130 5.12 17.82 -14.08
C THR A 130 4.30 18.32 -15.26
N HIS A 131 4.95 18.50 -16.40
CA HIS A 131 4.33 19.00 -17.62
C HIS A 131 4.79 18.18 -18.81
N ASN A 132 3.88 17.88 -19.73
CA ASN A 132 4.16 17.20 -20.99
C ASN A 132 3.30 17.78 -22.13
N GLY A 133 3.28 19.11 -22.20
CA GLY A 133 2.55 19.86 -23.23
C GLY A 133 3.46 20.89 -23.90
N THR A 134 2.86 21.89 -24.55
CA THR A 134 3.62 22.99 -25.14
C THR A 134 4.15 23.94 -24.07
N GLY A 135 5.18 24.71 -24.39
CA GLY A 135 5.69 25.75 -23.49
C GLY A 135 4.65 26.84 -23.22
N ASN A 136 3.74 27.12 -24.16
CA ASN A 136 2.63 28.05 -23.94
C ASN A 136 1.68 27.53 -22.83
N GLN A 137 1.39 26.22 -22.83
CA GLN A 137 0.58 25.61 -21.77
C GLN A 137 1.32 25.64 -20.43
N LEU A 138 2.63 25.40 -20.44
CA LEU A 138 3.50 25.53 -19.25
C LEU A 138 3.37 26.94 -18.68
N LEU A 139 3.68 27.97 -19.48
CA LEU A 139 3.61 29.36 -19.09
C LEU A 139 2.20 29.76 -18.64
N GLY A 140 1.16 29.30 -19.32
CA GLY A 140 -0.23 29.56 -18.93
C GLY A 140 -0.60 28.98 -17.55
N SER A 141 -0.03 27.83 -17.17
CA SER A 141 -0.35 27.16 -15.90
C SER A 141 0.32 27.78 -14.66
N LEU A 142 1.42 28.53 -14.82
CA LEU A 142 2.23 29.04 -13.70
C LEU A 142 1.43 29.94 -12.75
N GLY A 143 0.47 30.72 -13.26
CA GLY A 143 -0.39 31.57 -12.45
C GLY A 143 -1.17 30.78 -11.40
N GLN A 144 -1.82 29.70 -11.82
CA GLN A 144 -2.57 28.83 -10.92
C GLN A 144 -1.64 28.07 -9.97
N LEU A 145 -0.54 27.52 -10.49
CA LEU A 145 0.41 26.70 -9.73
C LEU A 145 1.02 27.46 -8.54
N PHE A 146 1.40 28.71 -8.75
CA PHE A 146 2.02 29.55 -7.73
C PHE A 146 1.03 30.52 -7.05
N ALA A 147 -0.28 30.34 -7.29
CA ALA A 147 -1.34 31.19 -6.75
C ALA A 147 -1.09 32.70 -6.98
N ILE A 148 -0.68 33.07 -8.20
CA ILE A 148 -0.37 34.45 -8.60
C ILE A 148 -1.66 35.14 -9.01
N GLU A 149 -2.07 36.15 -8.24
CA GLU A 149 -3.22 36.97 -8.58
C GLU A 149 -2.97 37.77 -9.87
N ASP A 150 -3.97 37.80 -10.76
CA ASP A 150 -3.92 38.53 -12.03
C ASP A 150 -2.66 38.20 -12.87
N TYR A 151 -2.35 36.91 -12.97
CA TYR A 151 -1.17 36.40 -13.65
C TYR A 151 -1.11 36.76 -15.13
N ILE A 152 0.05 37.22 -15.58
CA ILE A 152 0.39 37.44 -16.98
C ILE A 152 1.80 36.95 -17.29
N TRP A 153 2.03 36.62 -18.55
CA TRP A 153 3.35 36.58 -19.15
C TRP A 153 3.33 37.30 -20.51
N HIS A 154 4.45 37.89 -20.92
CA HIS A 154 4.57 38.52 -22.25
C HIS A 154 6.04 38.79 -22.60
N GLN A 155 6.33 38.88 -23.90
CA GLN A 155 7.64 39.30 -24.37
C GLN A 155 7.78 40.83 -24.32
N LEU A 156 8.91 41.29 -23.80
CA LEU A 156 9.33 42.69 -23.76
C LEU A 156 9.94 43.11 -25.10
N PRO A 157 10.02 44.42 -25.39
CA PRO A 157 10.61 44.93 -26.62
C PRO A 157 12.00 44.37 -26.93
N ASP A 158 12.83 44.15 -25.91
CA ASP A 158 14.20 43.65 -26.05
C ASP A 158 14.29 42.14 -26.34
N GLY A 159 13.17 41.41 -26.29
CA GLY A 159 13.09 39.97 -26.48
C GLY A 159 13.09 39.16 -25.17
N SER A 160 13.27 39.80 -24.02
CA SER A 160 13.13 39.13 -22.72
C SER A 160 11.65 38.84 -22.41
N VAL A 161 11.36 37.94 -21.47
CA VAL A 161 10.01 37.50 -21.14
C VAL A 161 9.67 37.83 -19.69
N TYR A 162 8.64 38.63 -19.47
CA TYR A 162 8.12 38.89 -18.14
C TYR A 162 7.16 37.76 -17.72
N VAL A 163 7.24 37.33 -16.46
CA VAL A 163 6.34 36.33 -15.85
C VAL A 163 5.97 36.80 -14.44
N GLY A 164 4.68 37.01 -14.16
CA GLY A 164 4.23 37.47 -12.83
C GLY A 164 2.83 38.07 -12.81
N SER A 165 2.45 38.68 -11.69
CA SER A 165 1.18 39.42 -11.59
C SER A 165 1.22 40.66 -12.48
N TRP A 166 0.10 41.00 -13.12
CA TRP A 166 -0.06 42.26 -13.85
C TRP A 166 0.24 43.47 -12.95
N ALA A 167 -0.12 43.39 -11.68
CA ALA A 167 0.15 44.45 -10.70
C ALA A 167 1.64 44.67 -10.46
N HIS A 168 2.53 43.73 -10.78
CA HIS A 168 3.98 43.91 -10.65
C HIS A 168 4.67 44.15 -12.00
N SER A 169 3.90 44.32 -13.07
CA SER A 169 4.41 44.50 -14.42
C SER A 169 4.66 45.98 -14.74
N LEU A 170 5.30 46.24 -15.88
CA LEU A 170 5.55 47.59 -16.37
C LEU A 170 4.28 48.42 -16.66
N PHE A 171 3.10 47.76 -16.72
CA PHE A 171 1.81 48.39 -17.02
C PHE A 171 1.17 49.06 -15.79
N GLN A 172 1.55 48.65 -14.58
CA GLN A 172 0.97 49.20 -13.36
C GLN A 172 1.21 50.72 -13.28
N GLY A 173 0.16 51.46 -12.89
CA GLY A 173 0.24 52.91 -12.69
C GLY A 173 0.34 53.75 -13.96
N LYS A 174 0.16 53.16 -15.15
CA LYS A 174 0.25 53.85 -16.45
C LYS A 174 -1.04 53.71 -17.29
N PRO A 175 -2.21 54.12 -16.79
CA PRO A 175 -3.40 54.20 -17.63
C PRO A 175 -3.18 55.24 -18.74
N ALA A 176 -3.73 54.97 -19.92
CA ALA A 176 -3.76 55.91 -21.02
C ALA A 176 -5.21 56.27 -21.38
N GLU A 177 -5.43 57.54 -21.71
CA GLU A 177 -6.68 57.98 -22.31
C GLU A 177 -6.43 58.30 -23.77
N ILE A 178 -7.21 57.67 -24.65
CA ILE A 178 -7.20 57.96 -26.07
C ILE A 178 -8.50 58.68 -26.40
N PRO A 179 -8.44 59.98 -26.73
CA PRO A 179 -9.61 60.75 -27.14
C PRO A 179 -10.35 60.07 -28.31
N ASN A 180 -11.68 60.11 -28.27
CA ASN A 180 -12.53 59.49 -29.30
C ASN A 180 -12.27 60.03 -30.72
N GLU A 181 -11.75 61.25 -30.84
CA GLU A 181 -11.33 61.86 -32.11
C GLU A 181 -10.20 61.11 -32.82
N PHE A 182 -9.43 60.28 -32.11
CA PHE A 182 -8.44 59.37 -32.69
C PHE A 182 -9.02 57.99 -33.06
N SER A 183 -10.29 57.71 -32.73
CA SER A 183 -10.96 56.46 -33.10
C SER A 183 -11.40 56.51 -34.57
N GLN A 184 -10.68 55.80 -35.44
CA GLN A 184 -11.02 55.69 -36.86
C GLN A 184 -12.20 54.74 -37.10
N SER A 185 -12.36 53.71 -36.26
CA SER A 185 -13.51 52.80 -36.27
C SER A 185 -13.62 52.05 -34.95
N GLN A 186 -14.84 51.74 -34.53
CA GLN A 186 -15.12 50.82 -33.42
C GLN A 186 -15.82 49.59 -33.96
N SER A 187 -15.42 48.40 -33.52
CA SER A 187 -16.04 47.14 -33.91
C SER A 187 -16.36 46.28 -32.70
N ALA A 188 -17.50 45.58 -32.77
CA ALA A 188 -17.95 44.58 -31.79
C ALA A 188 -18.04 45.02 -30.30
N GLY A 189 -17.94 46.33 -30.00
CA GLY A 189 -18.02 46.87 -28.64
C GLY A 189 -16.78 46.64 -27.76
N ASN A 190 -15.75 45.96 -28.28
CA ASN A 190 -14.53 45.62 -27.56
C ASN A 190 -13.23 45.81 -28.37
N ALA A 191 -13.32 46.46 -29.52
CA ALA A 191 -12.16 46.81 -30.35
C ALA A 191 -12.29 48.20 -30.99
N MET A 192 -11.14 48.85 -31.20
CA MET A 192 -11.04 50.19 -31.78
C MET A 192 -9.80 50.30 -32.67
N THR A 193 -9.91 51.02 -33.79
CA THR A 193 -8.76 51.38 -34.64
C THR A 193 -8.30 52.79 -34.34
N ILE A 194 -7.01 52.97 -34.11
CA ILE A 194 -6.36 54.25 -33.75
C ILE A 194 -5.11 54.46 -34.61
N PRO A 195 -4.59 55.68 -34.74
CA PRO A 195 -3.23 55.91 -35.22
C PRO A 195 -2.20 55.14 -34.38
N MET A 196 -1.09 54.75 -34.99
CA MET A 196 -0.01 54.03 -34.32
C MET A 196 0.52 54.81 -33.09
N ILE A 197 0.60 54.14 -31.95
CA ILE A 197 1.23 54.66 -30.72
C ILE A 197 2.43 53.77 -30.41
N GLN A 198 3.66 54.26 -30.61
CA GLN A 198 4.86 53.40 -30.56
C GLN A 198 5.12 52.69 -29.21
N SER A 199 4.57 53.19 -28.11
CA SER A 199 4.69 52.59 -26.78
C SER A 199 3.57 51.60 -26.44
N LEU A 200 2.50 51.55 -27.23
CA LEU A 200 1.29 50.80 -26.90
C LEU A 200 1.48 49.30 -27.13
N ARG A 201 1.09 48.52 -26.12
CA ARG A 201 1.22 47.06 -26.07
C ARG A 201 0.01 46.42 -25.38
N PRO A 202 -0.27 45.13 -25.62
CA PRO A 202 -1.21 44.37 -24.81
C PRO A 202 -0.81 44.43 -23.32
N GLY A 203 -1.79 44.59 -22.43
CA GLY A 203 -1.58 44.76 -20.99
C GLY A 203 -1.81 46.20 -20.48
N PHE A 204 -1.66 47.23 -21.32
CA PHE A 204 -2.00 48.60 -20.93
C PHE A 204 -3.50 48.76 -20.68
N VAL A 205 -3.86 49.61 -19.71
CA VAL A 205 -5.24 50.03 -19.48
C VAL A 205 -5.49 51.30 -20.29
N VAL A 206 -6.35 51.20 -21.31
CA VAL A 206 -6.74 52.31 -22.18
C VAL A 206 -8.22 52.57 -22.02
N ASN A 207 -8.61 53.82 -21.77
CA ASN A 207 -10.03 54.20 -21.57
C ASN A 207 -10.71 53.27 -20.55
N GLN A 208 -10.02 52.99 -19.44
CA GLN A 208 -10.43 52.10 -18.35
C GLN A 208 -10.55 50.60 -18.70
N GLN A 209 -10.16 50.17 -19.90
CA GLN A 209 -10.20 48.78 -20.36
C GLN A 209 -8.79 48.23 -20.56
N ARG A 210 -8.50 47.02 -20.08
CA ARG A 210 -7.19 46.37 -20.28
C ARG A 210 -7.12 45.78 -21.68
N LEU A 211 -6.11 46.19 -22.45
CA LEU A 211 -5.87 45.64 -23.78
C LEU A 211 -5.40 44.19 -23.69
N THR A 212 -5.99 43.31 -24.48
CA THR A 212 -5.57 41.93 -24.67
C THR A 212 -4.85 41.73 -26.00
N LYS A 213 -5.10 42.58 -26.99
CA LYS A 213 -4.43 42.55 -28.30
C LYS A 213 -4.15 43.94 -28.84
N VAL A 214 -3.04 44.08 -29.57
CA VAL A 214 -2.67 45.28 -30.33
C VAL A 214 -2.16 44.83 -31.70
N ASN A 215 -2.92 45.11 -32.75
CA ASN A 215 -2.56 44.79 -34.13
C ASN A 215 -2.02 46.01 -34.85
N LEU A 216 -0.73 46.05 -35.15
CA LEU A 216 -0.15 47.06 -36.02
C LEU A 216 -0.49 46.73 -37.48
N VAL A 217 -1.17 47.65 -38.15
CA VAL A 217 -1.48 47.60 -39.58
C VAL A 217 -0.92 48.86 -40.23
N ASN A 218 0.32 48.78 -40.69
CA ASN A 218 1.09 49.89 -41.25
C ASN A 218 1.15 51.11 -40.33
N GLU A 219 0.34 52.13 -40.62
CA GLU A 219 0.31 53.42 -39.91
C GLU A 219 -0.74 53.47 -38.78
N ASN A 220 -1.56 52.41 -38.64
CA ASN A 220 -2.65 52.31 -37.67
C ASN A 220 -2.47 51.11 -36.74
N MET A 221 -3.18 51.13 -35.62
CA MET A 221 -3.30 50.01 -34.69
C MET A 221 -4.76 49.65 -34.45
N ALA A 222 -5.12 48.37 -34.51
CA ALA A 222 -6.38 47.87 -33.98
C ALA A 222 -6.15 47.30 -32.58
N ILE A 223 -6.76 47.93 -31.57
CA ILE A 223 -6.67 47.52 -30.16
C ILE A 223 -7.92 46.74 -29.76
N THR A 224 -7.75 45.73 -28.92
CA THR A 224 -8.84 44.86 -28.42
C THR A 224 -8.72 44.70 -26.92
N TRP A 225 -9.83 44.71 -26.19
CA TRP A 225 -9.90 44.49 -24.74
C TRP A 225 -10.98 43.47 -24.36
N GLN A 226 -10.95 43.03 -23.10
CA GLN A 226 -12.07 42.32 -22.49
C GLN A 226 -12.95 43.30 -21.69
N PRO A 227 -14.27 43.36 -21.90
CA PRO A 227 -15.17 44.25 -21.16
C PRO A 227 -15.16 43.98 -19.64
N LYS A 228 -15.00 45.02 -18.82
CA LYS A 228 -15.13 44.94 -17.35
C LYS A 228 -16.49 44.37 -16.92
N GLY A 229 -16.47 43.42 -15.97
CA GLY A 229 -17.66 42.88 -15.30
C GLY A 229 -18.29 41.64 -15.97
N GLN A 230 -17.74 41.18 -17.09
CA GLN A 230 -18.07 39.87 -17.63
C GLN A 230 -16.96 38.89 -17.23
N THR A 231 -17.29 37.92 -16.38
CA THR A 231 -16.57 36.62 -16.37
C THR A 231 -16.40 36.21 -17.82
N GLU A 232 -15.18 35.83 -18.23
CA GLU A 232 -14.85 35.42 -19.60
C GLU A 232 -16.10 34.94 -20.32
N ASN A 233 -16.64 35.76 -21.22
CA ASN A 233 -17.82 35.36 -21.96
C ASN A 233 -17.43 34.09 -22.68
N LYS A 234 -17.88 32.94 -22.14
CA LYS A 234 -17.62 31.62 -22.70
C LYS A 234 -17.79 31.76 -24.19
N THR A 235 -16.71 31.47 -24.92
CA THR A 235 -16.72 31.66 -26.38
C THR A 235 -17.93 30.92 -26.95
N PRO A 236 -18.48 31.31 -28.11
CA PRO A 236 -19.58 30.58 -28.72
C PRO A 236 -19.29 29.07 -28.78
N ALA A 237 -18.05 28.70 -29.09
CA ALA A 237 -17.56 27.33 -29.04
C ALA A 237 -17.64 26.72 -27.63
N GLN A 238 -17.16 27.41 -26.60
CA GLN A 238 -17.22 26.92 -25.22
C GLN A 238 -18.64 26.79 -24.68
N ARG A 239 -19.57 27.65 -25.11
CA ARG A 239 -21.00 27.50 -24.81
C ARG A 239 -21.60 26.27 -25.47
N GLN A 240 -21.29 26.04 -26.74
CA GLN A 240 -21.72 24.83 -27.46
C GLN A 240 -21.17 23.56 -26.81
N ILE A 241 -19.89 23.56 -26.42
CA ILE A 241 -19.26 22.45 -25.71
C ILE A 241 -19.98 22.20 -24.38
N ASN A 242 -20.19 23.23 -23.56
CA ASN A 242 -20.86 23.06 -22.28
C ASN A 242 -22.31 22.56 -22.39
N ALA A 243 -23.01 22.95 -23.46
CA ALA A 243 -24.36 22.49 -23.73
C ALA A 243 -24.39 21.03 -24.20
N ALA A 244 -23.43 20.62 -25.03
CA ALA A 244 -23.31 19.25 -25.52
C ALA A 244 -22.74 18.28 -24.46
N TYR A 245 -21.89 18.77 -23.57
CA TYR A 245 -21.09 18.01 -22.62
C TYR A 245 -21.13 18.66 -21.22
N PRO A 246 -22.27 18.55 -20.51
CA PRO A 246 -22.43 19.14 -19.17
C PRO A 246 -21.43 18.57 -18.15
N GLU A 247 -20.96 17.33 -18.32
CA GLU A 247 -19.93 16.69 -17.51
C GLU A 247 -18.55 17.35 -17.63
N LEU A 248 -18.27 17.99 -18.78
CA LEU A 248 -17.08 18.83 -18.94
C LEU A 248 -17.21 20.12 -18.12
N SER A 249 -18.41 20.71 -18.12
CA SER A 249 -18.68 21.92 -17.33
C SER A 249 -18.62 21.66 -15.82
N ALA A 250 -19.11 20.50 -15.38
CA ALA A 250 -19.12 20.10 -13.98
C ALA A 250 -17.82 19.41 -13.53
N GLY A 251 -16.83 19.24 -14.41
CA GLY A 251 -15.54 18.63 -14.07
C GLY A 251 -15.62 17.15 -13.68
N LEU A 252 -16.69 16.44 -14.05
CA LEU A 252 -16.93 15.03 -13.65
C LEU A 252 -16.02 14.04 -14.41
N HIS A 253 -15.42 14.52 -15.50
CA HIS A 253 -14.43 13.80 -16.30
C HIS A 253 -13.03 13.83 -15.66
N LEU A 254 -12.80 14.73 -14.70
CA LEU A 254 -11.53 14.84 -13.98
C LEU A 254 -11.61 14.01 -12.68
N PRO A 255 -10.47 13.51 -12.18
CA PRO A 255 -10.39 13.00 -10.81
C PRO A 255 -10.86 14.07 -9.82
N GLN A 256 -11.83 13.73 -8.98
CA GLN A 256 -12.26 14.57 -7.87
C GLN A 256 -11.80 13.92 -6.57
N PHE A 257 -11.25 14.71 -5.66
CA PHE A 257 -10.84 14.19 -4.35
C PHE A 257 -11.89 14.50 -3.30
N ALA A 258 -12.06 13.59 -2.35
CA ALA A 258 -12.98 13.75 -1.24
C ALA A 258 -12.37 13.17 0.04
N ARG A 259 -12.84 13.64 1.20
CA ARG A 259 -12.49 13.09 2.51
C ARG A 259 -13.66 12.28 3.06
N ILE A 260 -13.38 11.11 3.63
CA ILE A 260 -14.41 10.29 4.29
C ILE A 260 -14.86 10.97 5.59
N GLU A 261 -16.18 11.15 5.73
CA GLU A 261 -16.83 11.76 6.90
C GLU A 261 -17.48 10.71 7.80
N ALA A 262 -18.06 9.65 7.23
CA ALA A 262 -18.72 8.58 8.00
C ALA A 262 -18.81 7.26 7.23
N HIS A 263 -18.95 6.15 7.96
CA HIS A 263 -19.39 4.87 7.41
C HIS A 263 -20.92 4.84 7.36
N THR A 264 -21.49 4.38 6.24
CA THR A 264 -22.95 4.45 6.02
C THR A 264 -23.70 3.48 6.94
N GLU A 265 -23.34 2.21 6.87
CA GLU A 265 -23.94 1.12 7.65
C GLU A 265 -23.05 -0.13 7.63
N ASN A 266 -23.32 -1.08 8.52
CA ASN A 266 -22.65 -2.39 8.53
C ASN A 266 -23.28 -3.33 7.48
N THR A 267 -22.48 -4.27 6.97
CA THR A 267 -22.95 -5.37 6.12
C THR A 267 -23.15 -6.66 6.92
N ALA A 268 -24.09 -7.49 6.50
CA ALA A 268 -24.33 -8.86 6.99
C ALA A 268 -24.27 -9.88 5.84
N SER A 269 -24.06 -11.16 6.15
CA SER A 269 -24.08 -12.24 5.13
C SER A 269 -25.43 -12.25 4.39
N GLY A 270 -25.39 -12.43 3.07
CA GLY A 270 -26.56 -12.36 2.20
C GLY A 270 -27.06 -10.95 1.87
N ASP A 271 -26.48 -9.88 2.43
CA ASP A 271 -26.80 -8.52 2.00
C ASP A 271 -26.45 -8.30 0.52
N ILE A 272 -27.36 -7.68 -0.20
CA ILE A 272 -27.15 -7.28 -1.59
C ILE A 272 -26.70 -5.81 -1.62
N SER A 273 -25.62 -5.55 -2.35
CA SER A 273 -25.21 -4.20 -2.74
C SER A 273 -25.87 -3.85 -4.06
N ASP A 274 -26.74 -2.85 -4.05
CA ASP A 274 -27.43 -2.35 -5.25
C ASP A 274 -27.38 -0.81 -5.32
N PRO A 275 -27.72 -0.19 -6.47
CA PRO A 275 -27.65 1.27 -6.61
C PRO A 275 -28.54 2.07 -5.64
N PHE A 276 -29.58 1.47 -5.07
CA PHE A 276 -30.46 2.10 -4.10
C PHE A 276 -29.91 2.00 -2.67
N ARG A 277 -29.25 0.88 -2.35
CA ARG A 277 -28.58 0.64 -1.07
C ARG A 277 -27.25 -0.09 -1.28
N PRO A 278 -26.15 0.65 -1.53
CA PRO A 278 -24.85 0.02 -1.79
C PRO A 278 -24.27 -0.71 -0.57
N ARG A 279 -24.66 -0.34 0.65
CA ARG A 279 -24.21 -0.85 1.97
C ARG A 279 -22.72 -0.69 2.25
N TYR A 280 -21.87 -1.31 1.43
CA TYR A 280 -20.42 -1.14 1.46
C TYR A 280 -20.02 0.22 0.85
N ALA A 281 -20.32 1.27 1.61
CA ALA A 281 -20.26 2.65 1.16
C ALA A 281 -19.97 3.61 2.31
N VAL A 282 -19.52 4.82 1.96
CA VAL A 282 -19.17 5.88 2.91
C VAL A 282 -19.75 7.22 2.50
N ASP A 283 -19.90 8.10 3.46
CA ASP A 283 -20.22 9.50 3.23
C ASP A 283 -18.92 10.29 3.04
N VAL A 284 -18.89 11.18 2.04
CA VAL A 284 -17.67 11.92 1.66
C VAL A 284 -17.92 13.40 1.45
N GLN A 285 -16.97 14.24 1.87
CA GLN A 285 -16.93 15.68 1.58
C GLN A 285 -15.95 15.93 0.43
N LEU A 286 -16.42 16.50 -0.68
CA LEU A 286 -15.55 16.90 -1.79
C LEU A 286 -14.52 17.94 -1.34
N LEU A 287 -13.31 17.84 -1.87
CA LEU A 287 -12.21 18.77 -1.65
C LEU A 287 -11.96 19.65 -2.88
N ASP A 288 -11.58 20.89 -2.65
CA ASP A 288 -11.16 21.83 -3.68
C ASP A 288 -9.69 21.60 -4.10
N ALA A 289 -9.20 22.44 -5.01
CA ALA A 289 -7.83 22.33 -5.54
C ALA A 289 -6.73 22.54 -4.48
N ASP A 290 -7.06 23.18 -3.36
CA ASP A 290 -6.15 23.40 -2.22
C ASP A 290 -6.30 22.30 -1.14
N GLY A 291 -7.17 21.31 -1.35
CA GLY A 291 -7.46 20.24 -0.41
C GLY A 291 -8.37 20.65 0.75
N LYS A 292 -9.05 21.78 0.65
CA LYS A 292 -10.07 22.24 1.63
C LYS A 292 -11.45 21.77 1.21
N ASP A 293 -12.42 21.87 2.10
CA ASP A 293 -13.80 21.49 1.78
C ASP A 293 -14.35 22.35 0.64
N ALA A 294 -14.72 21.69 -0.46
CA ALA A 294 -15.39 22.33 -1.57
C ALA A 294 -16.78 22.81 -1.13
N ALA A 295 -17.32 23.81 -1.84
CA ALA A 295 -18.69 24.30 -1.67
C ALA A 295 -19.75 23.31 -2.25
N ALA A 296 -19.65 22.04 -1.87
CA ALA A 296 -20.55 20.96 -2.23
C ALA A 296 -21.07 20.28 -0.95
N PRO A 297 -22.32 19.78 -0.94
CA PRO A 297 -22.83 19.01 0.18
C PRO A 297 -22.08 17.68 0.33
N VAL A 298 -22.14 17.09 1.52
CA VAL A 298 -21.65 15.72 1.75
C VAL A 298 -22.40 14.75 0.84
N TYR A 299 -21.64 13.97 0.08
CA TYR A 299 -22.19 12.90 -0.77
C TYR A 299 -22.42 11.68 0.11
N ARG A 300 -23.64 11.16 0.07
CA ARG A 300 -24.08 10.06 0.94
C ARG A 300 -23.95 8.72 0.24
N ALA A 301 -23.59 7.68 1.00
CA ALA A 301 -23.57 6.30 0.55
C ALA A 301 -22.81 6.09 -0.77
N VAL A 302 -21.65 6.73 -0.92
CA VAL A 302 -20.79 6.54 -2.09
C VAL A 302 -20.10 5.16 -1.99
N PRO A 303 -20.28 4.25 -2.96
CA PRO A 303 -19.72 2.90 -2.92
C PRO A 303 -18.19 2.89 -2.78
N LEU A 304 -17.67 2.04 -1.90
CA LEU A 304 -16.23 1.81 -1.73
C LEU A 304 -15.67 0.87 -2.82
N PRO A 305 -14.38 0.99 -3.18
CA PRO A 305 -13.75 0.10 -4.14
C PRO A 305 -13.44 -1.26 -3.50
N LEU A 306 -13.41 -2.31 -4.33
CA LEU A 306 -13.02 -3.66 -3.94
C LEU A 306 -11.80 -4.11 -4.74
N PRO A 307 -10.60 -4.20 -4.14
CA PRO A 307 -9.40 -4.69 -4.81
C PRO A 307 -9.53 -6.13 -5.32
N MET A 308 -10.28 -6.96 -4.60
CA MET A 308 -10.71 -8.32 -4.99
C MET A 308 -12.21 -8.42 -4.73
N ALA A 309 -13.00 -8.91 -5.69
CA ALA A 309 -14.45 -8.89 -5.63
C ALA A 309 -15.10 -10.21 -6.12
N GLY A 310 -16.25 -10.56 -5.54
CA GLY A 310 -17.12 -11.65 -5.94
C GLY A 310 -18.33 -11.78 -4.99
N GLY A 311 -19.27 -12.66 -5.29
CA GLY A 311 -20.38 -12.96 -4.37
C GLY A 311 -19.83 -13.52 -3.06
N GLU A 312 -20.10 -12.84 -1.94
CA GLU A 312 -19.56 -13.16 -0.60
C GLU A 312 -18.04 -13.40 -0.56
N SER A 313 -17.27 -12.77 -1.45
CA SER A 313 -15.81 -12.95 -1.54
C SER A 313 -15.09 -11.66 -1.92
N GLY A 314 -13.86 -11.48 -1.41
CA GLY A 314 -13.05 -10.30 -1.68
C GLY A 314 -12.22 -9.83 -0.48
N MET A 315 -11.59 -8.67 -0.65
CA MET A 315 -10.89 -7.95 0.42
C MET A 315 -11.70 -6.72 0.82
N PHE A 316 -12.35 -6.79 1.99
CA PHE A 316 -13.20 -5.71 2.51
C PHE A 316 -12.48 -4.99 3.65
N GLN A 317 -12.40 -3.67 3.54
CA GLN A 317 -11.88 -2.80 4.58
C GLN A 317 -12.54 -1.43 4.46
N TYR A 318 -13.27 -1.02 5.50
CA TYR A 318 -13.70 0.36 5.63
C TYR A 318 -12.48 1.24 5.93
N PRO A 319 -12.14 2.22 5.07
CA PRO A 319 -11.06 3.14 5.38
C PRO A 319 -11.45 4.02 6.59
N PRO A 320 -10.48 4.47 7.40
CA PRO A 320 -10.75 5.37 8.52
C PRO A 320 -11.38 6.69 8.07
N ILE A 321 -12.23 7.28 8.92
CA ILE A 321 -12.71 8.66 8.78
C ILE A 321 -11.51 9.60 8.65
N GLY A 322 -11.60 10.58 7.75
CA GLY A 322 -10.51 11.49 7.40
C GLY A 322 -9.63 11.02 6.25
N THR A 323 -9.76 9.77 5.79
CA THR A 323 -9.01 9.28 4.63
C THR A 323 -9.45 9.98 3.35
N VAL A 324 -8.48 10.38 2.52
CA VAL A 324 -8.72 10.98 1.21
C VAL A 324 -8.94 9.89 0.16
N VAL A 325 -9.95 10.07 -0.67
CA VAL A 325 -10.36 9.14 -1.74
C VAL A 325 -10.53 9.88 -3.06
N GLU A 326 -10.39 9.15 -4.16
CA GLU A 326 -10.76 9.63 -5.49
C GLU A 326 -12.20 9.22 -5.82
N ILE A 327 -13.02 10.19 -6.20
CA ILE A 327 -14.39 10.02 -6.67
C ILE A 327 -14.43 10.05 -8.19
N ALA A 328 -15.20 9.12 -8.73
CA ALA A 328 -15.51 8.99 -10.14
C ALA A 328 -17.03 8.93 -10.35
N PHE A 329 -17.46 9.20 -11.58
CA PHE A 329 -18.87 9.22 -11.97
C PHE A 329 -19.08 8.30 -13.15
N GLU A 330 -19.96 7.30 -13.02
CA GLU A 330 -20.24 6.34 -14.11
C GLU A 330 -20.75 7.09 -15.35
N GLY A 331 -19.97 7.07 -16.44
CA GLY A 331 -20.32 7.79 -17.67
C GLY A 331 -20.44 9.31 -17.50
N GLY A 332 -19.79 9.90 -16.49
CA GLY A 332 -19.89 11.34 -16.20
C GLY A 332 -21.23 11.75 -15.57
N ARG A 333 -22.00 10.80 -15.03
CA ARG A 333 -23.32 11.04 -14.45
C ARG A 333 -23.25 11.47 -12.98
N PRO A 334 -23.78 12.64 -12.60
CA PRO A 334 -23.79 13.11 -11.21
C PRO A 334 -24.53 12.17 -10.25
N ASP A 335 -25.53 11.41 -10.72
CA ASP A 335 -26.33 10.49 -9.91
C ASP A 335 -25.64 9.15 -9.61
N LYS A 336 -24.44 8.93 -10.14
CA LYS A 336 -23.70 7.68 -10.00
C LYS A 336 -22.25 7.88 -9.54
N PRO A 337 -22.03 8.51 -8.37
CA PRO A 337 -20.69 8.60 -7.80
C PRO A 337 -20.23 7.24 -7.27
N PHE A 338 -18.94 6.95 -7.39
CA PHE A 338 -18.29 5.83 -6.72
C PHE A 338 -16.85 6.20 -6.36
N ILE A 339 -16.31 5.58 -5.31
CA ILE A 339 -14.90 5.73 -4.99
C ILE A 339 -14.09 4.82 -5.91
N ARG A 340 -13.18 5.41 -6.68
CA ARG A 340 -12.29 4.68 -7.59
C ARG A 340 -11.11 4.08 -6.84
N GLN A 341 -10.55 4.83 -5.89
CA GLN A 341 -9.44 4.38 -5.06
C GLN A 341 -9.31 5.18 -3.77
N THR A 342 -8.65 4.57 -2.79
CA THR A 342 -8.25 5.21 -1.52
C THR A 342 -6.82 5.68 -1.63
N LEU A 343 -6.53 6.91 -1.17
CA LEU A 343 -5.19 7.48 -1.25
C LEU A 343 -4.46 7.38 0.09
N SER A 344 -3.15 7.28 0.00
CA SER A 344 -2.26 7.27 1.17
C SER A 344 -2.01 8.66 1.76
N GLN A 345 -2.34 9.72 1.03
CA GLN A 345 -2.12 11.09 1.46
C GLN A 345 -2.86 11.39 2.78
N GLY A 346 -2.13 11.96 3.74
CA GLY A 346 -2.67 12.26 5.08
C GLY A 346 -2.62 11.09 6.07
N ASN A 347 -2.32 9.87 5.61
CA ASN A 347 -2.20 8.69 6.48
C ASN A 347 -0.75 8.43 6.92
N THR A 348 -0.59 7.88 8.12
CA THR A 348 0.68 7.29 8.55
C THR A 348 0.90 5.97 7.83
N LEU A 349 2.09 5.78 7.25
CA LEU A 349 2.43 4.56 6.53
C LEU A 349 3.10 3.53 7.45
N PRO A 350 2.86 2.23 7.25
CA PRO A 350 3.66 1.20 7.91
C PRO A 350 5.08 1.18 7.36
N ASP A 351 6.02 0.62 8.12
CA ASP A 351 7.33 0.24 7.59
C ASP A 351 7.13 -0.81 6.48
N ILE A 352 7.63 -0.56 5.28
CA ILE A 352 7.54 -1.49 4.15
C ILE A 352 8.65 -1.19 3.15
N LYS A 353 9.33 -2.24 2.69
CA LYS A 353 10.41 -2.12 1.69
C LYS A 353 9.92 -2.53 0.30
N PRO A 354 10.54 -2.00 -0.78
CA PRO A 354 10.27 -2.49 -2.13
C PRO A 354 10.45 -4.01 -2.23
N GLY A 355 9.43 -4.70 -2.75
CA GLY A 355 9.40 -6.15 -2.89
C GLY A 355 8.68 -6.91 -1.77
N GLU A 356 8.38 -6.25 -0.65
CA GLU A 356 7.55 -6.84 0.41
C GLU A 356 6.05 -6.77 0.08
N GLN A 357 5.27 -7.66 0.69
CA GLN A 357 3.81 -7.57 0.72
C GLN A 357 3.34 -7.48 2.17
N LEU A 358 2.41 -6.57 2.46
CA LEU A 358 1.96 -6.31 3.82
C LEU A 358 0.45 -6.06 3.86
N GLN A 359 -0.26 -6.87 4.64
CA GLN A 359 -1.61 -6.59 5.10
C GLN A 359 -1.54 -6.28 6.60
N GLN A 360 -1.89 -5.06 7.00
CA GLN A 360 -1.70 -4.60 8.37
C GLN A 360 -2.86 -3.74 8.86
N GLN A 361 -3.32 -3.99 10.08
CA GLN A 361 -4.22 -3.09 10.82
C GLN A 361 -3.43 -2.16 11.75
N ARG A 362 -2.45 -2.71 12.48
CA ARG A 362 -1.45 -2.02 13.31
C ARG A 362 -0.18 -2.89 13.36
N ALA A 363 0.94 -2.37 13.85
CA ALA A 363 2.23 -3.07 13.79
C ALA A 363 2.18 -4.50 14.38
N GLU A 364 1.41 -4.69 15.45
CA GLU A 364 1.25 -5.97 16.16
C GLU A 364 0.25 -6.92 15.50
N VAL A 365 -0.51 -6.47 14.49
CA VAL A 365 -1.57 -7.22 13.80
C VAL A 365 -1.34 -7.15 12.30
N SER A 366 -0.61 -8.14 11.77
CA SER A 366 -0.14 -8.14 10.39
C SER A 366 0.04 -9.54 9.78
N GLN A 367 0.01 -9.56 8.44
CA GLN A 367 0.54 -10.63 7.61
C GLN A 367 1.55 -10.01 6.64
N ARG A 368 2.80 -10.45 6.71
CA ARG A 368 3.90 -9.92 5.90
C ARG A 368 4.57 -11.04 5.11
N VAL A 369 4.84 -10.76 3.85
CA VAL A 369 5.81 -11.50 3.03
C VAL A 369 7.04 -10.61 2.90
N THR A 370 8.17 -11.08 3.42
CA THR A 370 9.45 -10.37 3.34
C THR A 370 10.06 -10.47 1.94
N GLN A 371 11.11 -9.69 1.68
CA GLN A 371 11.79 -9.70 0.38
C GLN A 371 12.37 -11.08 0.03
N GLU A 372 12.87 -11.83 1.01
CA GLU A 372 13.38 -13.20 0.82
C GLU A 372 12.27 -14.28 0.77
N GLY A 373 11.00 -13.88 0.90
CA GLY A 373 9.84 -14.76 0.78
C GLY A 373 9.39 -15.41 2.10
N SER A 374 9.90 -14.96 3.25
CA SER A 374 9.43 -15.42 4.55
C SER A 374 8.02 -14.92 4.82
N TRP A 375 7.16 -15.81 5.33
CA TRP A 375 5.81 -15.45 5.78
C TRP A 375 5.82 -15.21 7.29
N ILE A 376 5.33 -14.04 7.71
CA ILE A 376 5.19 -13.67 9.11
C ILE A 376 3.72 -13.35 9.36
N ARG A 377 3.13 -14.05 10.34
CA ARG A 377 1.77 -13.79 10.82
C ARG A 377 1.83 -13.46 12.30
N GLN A 378 1.37 -12.27 12.66
CA GLN A 378 1.43 -11.76 14.03
C GLN A 378 0.07 -11.20 14.47
N THR A 379 -0.28 -11.45 15.73
CA THR A 379 -1.39 -10.80 16.42
C THR A 379 -1.11 -10.77 17.92
N ASP A 380 -1.58 -9.72 18.59
CA ASP A 380 -1.64 -9.58 20.05
C ASP A 380 -2.97 -10.09 20.63
N GLN A 381 -3.84 -10.66 19.78
CA GLN A 381 -5.16 -11.20 20.12
C GLN A 381 -5.24 -12.70 19.78
N THR A 382 -6.45 -13.18 19.50
CA THR A 382 -6.72 -14.61 19.23
C THR A 382 -6.54 -14.95 17.75
N ILE A 383 -5.96 -16.13 17.49
CA ILE A 383 -6.01 -16.79 16.18
C ILE A 383 -7.00 -17.97 16.29
N ASN A 384 -8.09 -17.93 15.51
CA ASN A 384 -8.98 -19.08 15.31
C ASN A 384 -8.73 -19.68 13.93
N GLU A 385 -8.48 -21.00 13.87
CA GLU A 385 -8.28 -21.74 12.64
C GLU A 385 -9.22 -22.95 12.61
N SER A 386 -10.08 -23.02 11.60
CA SER A 386 -10.97 -24.16 11.35
C SER A 386 -10.74 -24.64 9.91
N SER A 387 -10.49 -25.93 9.74
CA SER A 387 -10.30 -26.53 8.42
C SER A 387 -10.82 -27.97 8.40
N MET A 388 -11.30 -28.41 7.23
CA MET A 388 -11.70 -29.81 7.02
C MET A 388 -10.49 -30.75 6.94
N HIS A 389 -9.39 -30.26 6.37
CA HIS A 389 -8.14 -31.01 6.22
C HIS A 389 -6.96 -30.07 6.49
N ARG A 390 -5.97 -30.53 7.26
CA ARG A 390 -4.74 -29.79 7.55
C ARG A 390 -3.54 -30.70 7.39
N VAL A 391 -2.56 -30.26 6.60
CA VAL A 391 -1.27 -30.92 6.43
C VAL A 391 -0.19 -29.90 6.74
N VAL A 392 0.73 -30.24 7.64
CA VAL A 392 1.90 -29.42 7.97
C VAL A 392 3.14 -30.22 7.58
N LYS A 393 3.98 -29.63 6.72
CA LYS A 393 5.25 -30.21 6.28
C LYS A 393 6.33 -29.15 6.47
N ALA A 394 7.33 -29.47 7.28
CA ALA A 394 8.47 -28.60 7.55
C ALA A 394 9.69 -29.47 7.90
N ASP A 395 10.89 -28.98 7.62
CA ASP A 395 12.13 -29.63 8.05
C ASP A 395 12.32 -29.53 9.56
N THR A 396 11.80 -28.46 10.17
CA THR A 396 11.83 -28.24 11.62
C THR A 396 10.56 -27.51 12.06
N GLU A 397 9.99 -27.93 13.18
CA GLU A 397 8.85 -27.28 13.83
C GLU A 397 9.14 -27.09 15.33
N ALA A 398 8.98 -25.87 15.82
CA ALA A 398 9.13 -25.53 17.23
C ALA A 398 7.87 -24.85 17.74
N ARG A 399 7.46 -25.16 18.98
CA ARG A 399 6.30 -24.56 19.63
C ARG A 399 6.63 -24.23 21.08
N THR A 400 6.41 -22.99 21.46
CA THR A 400 6.46 -22.53 22.86
C THR A 400 5.06 -22.12 23.26
N VAL A 401 4.46 -22.85 24.20
CA VAL A 401 3.07 -22.66 24.63
C VAL A 401 2.99 -22.74 26.15
N VAL A 402 2.10 -21.95 26.76
CA VAL A 402 1.86 -21.98 28.21
C VAL A 402 0.97 -23.16 28.58
N ALA A 403 -0.09 -23.40 27.81
CA ALA A 403 -0.99 -24.53 27.96
C ALA A 403 -1.37 -25.08 26.57
N ARG A 404 -1.53 -26.40 26.49
CA ARG A 404 -2.01 -27.10 25.30
C ARG A 404 -3.04 -28.13 25.70
N GLU A 405 -4.22 -28.03 25.09
CA GLU A 405 -5.25 -29.07 25.11
C GLU A 405 -5.35 -29.68 23.72
N THR A 406 -5.56 -30.99 23.64
CA THR A 406 -5.73 -31.69 22.37
C THR A 406 -6.74 -32.81 22.57
N THR A 407 -7.86 -32.74 21.85
CA THR A 407 -8.88 -33.79 21.82
C THR A 407 -8.83 -34.46 20.46
N VAL A 408 -8.52 -35.75 20.43
CA VAL A 408 -8.59 -36.57 19.23
C VAL A 408 -9.77 -37.52 19.38
N GLN A 409 -10.81 -37.32 18.58
CA GLN A 409 -12.05 -38.11 18.69
C GLN A 409 -11.94 -39.51 18.08
N ALA A 410 -10.91 -39.75 17.27
CA ALA A 410 -10.66 -41.02 16.60
C ALA A 410 -9.18 -41.41 16.81
N THR A 411 -8.50 -41.83 15.74
CA THR A 411 -7.12 -42.31 15.82
C THR A 411 -6.11 -41.17 15.90
N ASP A 412 -5.26 -41.22 16.93
CA ASP A 412 -3.98 -40.49 16.95
C ASP A 412 -2.83 -41.46 16.61
N LYS A 413 -2.01 -41.12 15.62
CA LYS A 413 -0.85 -41.92 15.21
C LYS A 413 0.39 -41.05 15.19
N ALA A 414 1.28 -41.32 16.14
CA ALA A 414 2.63 -40.76 16.16
C ALA A 414 3.64 -41.79 15.67
N THR A 415 4.45 -41.44 14.68
CA THR A 415 5.62 -42.23 14.25
C THR A 415 6.86 -41.35 14.37
N VAL A 416 7.72 -41.69 15.31
CA VAL A 416 9.00 -41.02 15.54
C VAL A 416 10.10 -42.02 15.18
N LEU A 417 10.81 -41.77 14.08
CA LEU A 417 11.92 -42.63 13.64
C LEU A 417 13.18 -42.41 14.50
N GLY A 418 13.34 -41.21 15.04
CA GLY A 418 14.38 -40.87 15.99
C GLY A 418 13.97 -41.15 17.44
N THR A 419 14.52 -40.39 18.37
CA THR A 419 14.18 -40.49 19.79
C THR A 419 12.95 -39.63 20.11
N SER A 420 12.00 -40.20 20.85
CA SER A 420 10.92 -39.44 21.50
C SER A 420 11.23 -39.28 22.99
N THR A 421 11.18 -38.06 23.52
CA THR A 421 11.45 -37.76 24.93
C THR A 421 10.29 -36.98 25.53
N LEU A 422 9.80 -37.43 26.68
CA LEU A 422 8.77 -36.76 27.47
C LEU A 422 9.32 -36.43 28.86
N LEU A 423 9.44 -35.14 29.16
CA LEU A 423 9.69 -34.64 30.50
C LEU A 423 8.44 -33.90 30.97
N ALA A 424 7.81 -34.40 32.03
CA ALA A 424 6.58 -33.82 32.57
C ALA A 424 6.56 -33.95 34.09
N GLY A 425 5.84 -33.05 34.78
CA GLY A 425 5.64 -33.14 36.22
C GLY A 425 4.85 -34.39 36.64
N ALA A 426 3.95 -34.86 35.79
CA ALA A 426 3.24 -36.12 35.94
C ALA A 426 2.86 -36.69 34.56
N VAL A 427 2.82 -38.02 34.44
CA VAL A 427 2.36 -38.75 33.24
C VAL A 427 1.35 -39.81 33.70
N ARG A 428 0.22 -39.89 33.01
CA ARG A 428 -0.82 -40.90 33.26
C ARG A 428 -1.20 -41.55 31.92
N HIS A 429 -1.04 -42.86 31.83
CA HIS A 429 -1.55 -43.64 30.71
C HIS A 429 -2.76 -44.44 31.19
N ILE A 430 -3.89 -44.23 30.52
CA ILE A 430 -5.14 -44.91 30.81
C ILE A 430 -5.64 -45.44 29.47
N ALA A 431 -5.94 -46.73 29.41
CA ALA A 431 -6.50 -47.39 28.23
C ALA A 431 -7.65 -48.28 28.68
N ASP A 432 -8.81 -48.14 28.04
CA ASP A 432 -9.95 -49.04 28.25
C ASP A 432 -9.76 -50.38 27.53
N GLY A 433 -8.91 -50.39 26.48
CA GLY A 433 -8.49 -51.57 25.76
C GLY A 433 -7.04 -51.95 26.05
N ASP A 434 -6.40 -52.60 25.07
CA ASP A 434 -5.02 -53.08 25.22
C ASP A 434 -4.02 -51.93 25.42
N TYR A 435 -3.13 -52.10 26.40
CA TYR A 435 -1.97 -51.24 26.61
C TYR A 435 -0.69 -52.05 26.43
N CYS A 436 0.08 -51.74 25.39
CA CYS A 436 1.28 -52.47 25.02
C CYS A 436 2.51 -51.57 25.10
N ILE A 437 3.53 -52.01 25.85
CA ILE A 437 4.89 -51.46 25.79
C ILE A 437 5.81 -52.58 25.32
N ALA A 438 6.50 -52.36 24.20
CA ALA A 438 7.44 -53.33 23.64
C ALA A 438 8.73 -52.62 23.23
N THR A 439 9.86 -53.27 23.48
CA THR A 439 11.20 -52.82 23.04
C THR A 439 11.99 -54.02 22.56
N SER A 440 12.78 -53.85 21.50
CA SER A 440 13.71 -54.86 21.00
C SER A 440 15.06 -54.83 21.73
N SER A 441 15.27 -53.84 22.59
CA SER A 441 16.47 -53.65 23.38
C SER A 441 16.11 -53.59 24.87
N ASN A 442 16.63 -52.60 25.60
CA ASN A 442 16.42 -52.51 27.03
C ASN A 442 15.07 -51.85 27.38
N PHE A 443 14.37 -52.45 28.34
CA PHE A 443 13.29 -51.81 29.08
C PHE A 443 13.81 -51.49 30.48
N VAL A 444 13.80 -50.21 30.86
CA VAL A 444 14.24 -49.76 32.19
C VAL A 444 13.07 -49.08 32.88
N ALA A 445 12.64 -49.66 34.00
CA ALA A 445 11.68 -49.04 34.91
C ALA A 445 12.40 -48.77 36.24
N SER A 446 12.45 -47.51 36.67
CA SER A 446 13.02 -47.10 37.94
C SER A 446 11.99 -46.28 38.70
N VAL A 447 11.72 -46.67 39.94
CA VAL A 447 10.71 -46.04 40.79
C VAL A 447 11.37 -45.68 42.11
N GLY A 448 11.40 -44.39 42.44
CA GLY A 448 12.07 -43.89 43.64
C GLY A 448 11.30 -44.10 44.95
N LYS A 449 10.03 -44.51 44.86
CA LYS A 449 9.15 -44.79 46.01
C LYS A 449 8.46 -46.15 45.83
N GLU A 450 7.18 -46.15 45.49
CA GLU A 450 6.34 -47.34 45.46
C GLU A 450 5.97 -47.72 44.03
N ALA A 451 6.12 -48.99 43.70
CA ALA A 451 5.60 -49.58 42.47
C ALA A 451 4.49 -50.58 42.83
N ASN A 452 3.26 -50.27 42.44
CA ASN A 452 2.10 -51.13 42.65
C ASN A 452 1.68 -51.77 41.33
N ILE A 453 1.61 -53.10 41.28
CA ILE A 453 1.18 -53.87 40.11
C ILE A 453 -0.01 -54.72 40.54
N GLU A 454 -1.19 -54.37 40.06
CA GLU A 454 -2.42 -55.13 40.29
C GLU A 454 -2.82 -55.84 39.00
N VAL A 455 -3.00 -57.16 39.08
CA VAL A 455 -3.37 -57.99 37.93
C VAL A 455 -4.63 -58.77 38.30
N GLY A 456 -5.75 -58.42 37.66
CA GLY A 456 -7.06 -59.00 38.01
C GLY A 456 -7.23 -60.48 37.63
N GLN A 457 -6.35 -61.03 36.79
CA GLN A 457 -6.37 -62.44 36.41
C GLN A 457 -4.98 -63.07 36.48
N LYS A 458 -4.23 -63.04 35.36
CA LYS A 458 -3.00 -63.83 35.21
C LYS A 458 -1.80 -62.93 34.92
N LEU A 459 -0.77 -63.05 35.75
CA LEU A 459 0.57 -62.53 35.47
C LEU A 459 1.46 -63.68 34.96
N ILE A 460 2.18 -63.46 33.85
CA ILE A 460 3.16 -64.41 33.32
C ILE A 460 4.49 -63.68 33.15
N GLU A 461 5.52 -64.14 33.85
CA GLU A 461 6.89 -63.67 33.67
C GLU A 461 7.72 -64.78 33.00
N LYS A 462 8.18 -64.55 31.77
CA LYS A 462 9.09 -65.46 31.05
C LYS A 462 10.48 -64.85 31.02
N ILE A 463 11.40 -65.40 31.81
CA ILE A 463 12.76 -64.88 31.96
C ILE A 463 13.76 -65.91 31.43
N GLY A 464 14.56 -65.50 30.43
CA GLY A 464 15.48 -66.41 29.73
C GLY A 464 16.80 -66.70 30.45
N LEU A 465 17.28 -65.76 31.27
CA LEU A 465 18.56 -65.88 31.99
C LEU A 465 18.38 -65.81 33.50
N LEU A 466 18.24 -64.60 34.05
CA LEU A 466 18.22 -64.36 35.49
C LEU A 466 16.96 -63.60 35.91
N LYS A 467 16.21 -64.16 36.85
CA LYS A 467 15.25 -63.41 37.67
C LYS A 467 15.89 -63.21 39.04
N GLN A 468 16.20 -61.96 39.40
CA GLN A 468 16.71 -61.61 40.72
C GLN A 468 15.66 -60.80 41.48
N SER A 469 15.27 -61.27 42.67
CA SER A 469 14.38 -60.57 43.58
C SER A 469 15.10 -60.42 44.91
N ILE A 470 15.37 -59.17 45.30
CA ILE A 470 16.15 -58.84 46.50
C ILE A 470 15.30 -57.90 47.34
N ALA A 471 14.93 -58.34 48.55
CA ALA A 471 14.25 -57.50 49.51
C ALA A 471 15.20 -57.15 50.66
N GLY A 472 15.27 -55.88 51.05
CA GLY A 472 16.11 -55.43 52.18
C GLY A 472 15.55 -55.80 53.56
N ALA A 473 14.25 -56.13 53.64
CA ALA A 473 13.59 -56.46 54.91
C ALA A 473 12.83 -57.80 54.85
N LYS A 474 11.85 -57.94 53.95
CA LYS A 474 10.98 -59.12 53.84
C LYS A 474 10.64 -59.37 52.38
N GLN A 475 10.74 -60.63 51.96
CA GLN A 475 10.10 -61.11 50.75
C GLN A 475 8.91 -61.98 51.14
N GLU A 476 7.73 -61.64 50.62
CA GLU A 476 6.48 -62.31 50.94
C GLU A 476 5.87 -62.92 49.68
N ILE A 477 5.59 -64.22 49.72
CA ILE A 477 4.92 -64.97 48.65
C ILE A 477 3.70 -65.63 49.29
N VAL A 478 2.51 -65.11 48.97
CA VAL A 478 1.25 -65.58 49.55
C VAL A 478 0.35 -66.05 48.43
N ALA A 479 0.00 -67.34 48.46
CA ALA A 479 -0.97 -67.94 47.56
C ALA A 479 -1.67 -69.08 48.31
N PRO A 480 -2.89 -69.48 47.91
CA PRO A 480 -3.52 -70.68 48.44
C PRO A 480 -2.63 -71.92 48.30
N VAL A 481 -1.86 -71.99 47.21
CA VAL A 481 -0.89 -73.05 46.92
C VAL A 481 0.38 -72.42 46.35
N VAL A 482 1.54 -72.76 46.91
CA VAL A 482 2.85 -72.27 46.48
C VAL A 482 3.64 -73.38 45.79
N TRP A 483 4.16 -73.06 44.59
CA TRP A 483 5.01 -73.93 43.80
C TRP A 483 6.36 -73.28 43.55
N VAL A 484 7.45 -73.93 43.97
CA VAL A 484 8.82 -73.48 43.74
C VAL A 484 9.63 -74.64 43.18
N GLY A 485 10.02 -74.58 41.91
CA GLY A 485 10.80 -75.64 41.28
C GLY A 485 10.59 -75.74 39.77
N SER A 486 10.62 -76.96 39.24
CA SER A 486 10.41 -77.23 37.81
C SER A 486 8.94 -77.49 37.48
N GLN A 487 8.61 -77.84 36.24
CA GLN A 487 7.24 -78.26 35.89
C GLN A 487 6.82 -79.58 36.55
N GLN A 488 7.77 -80.39 37.00
CA GLN A 488 7.54 -81.73 37.55
C GLN A 488 7.82 -81.82 39.05
N ILE A 489 8.64 -80.90 39.59
CA ILE A 489 9.12 -80.97 40.97
C ILE A 489 8.82 -79.65 41.67
N ASN A 490 8.01 -79.70 42.72
CA ASN A 490 7.91 -78.66 43.73
C ASN A 490 8.91 -78.96 44.85
N VAL A 491 9.93 -78.14 44.99
CA VAL A 491 10.98 -78.31 46.02
C VAL A 491 10.39 -78.19 47.43
N MET A 492 9.26 -77.50 47.59
CA MET A 492 8.59 -77.38 48.89
C MET A 492 8.04 -78.72 49.40
N THR A 493 7.69 -79.65 48.50
CA THR A 493 7.21 -81.00 48.85
C THR A 493 8.26 -81.78 49.65
N LEU A 494 9.55 -81.48 49.45
CA LEU A 494 10.63 -82.05 50.25
C LEU A 494 10.42 -81.82 51.75
N MET A 495 9.80 -80.70 52.16
CA MET A 495 9.49 -80.45 53.57
C MET A 495 8.46 -81.45 54.11
N LEU A 496 7.46 -81.81 53.32
CA LEU A 496 6.45 -82.81 53.69
C LEU A 496 7.04 -84.22 53.67
N ASP A 497 7.84 -84.55 52.66
CA ASP A 497 8.54 -85.84 52.56
C ASP A 497 9.51 -86.01 53.75
N THR A 498 10.18 -84.93 54.17
CA THR A 498 11.02 -84.95 55.38
C THR A 498 10.20 -85.24 56.63
N LEU A 499 8.98 -84.67 56.75
CA LEU A 499 8.09 -84.99 57.87
C LEU A 499 7.67 -86.48 57.88
N ASP A 500 7.46 -87.08 56.70
CA ASP A 500 7.18 -88.52 56.59
C ASP A 500 8.37 -89.36 57.03
N VAL A 501 9.58 -89.02 56.57
CA VAL A 501 10.81 -89.71 56.98
C VAL A 501 11.05 -89.56 58.49
N VAL A 502 10.80 -88.38 59.06
CA VAL A 502 10.92 -88.15 60.52
C VAL A 502 9.89 -88.98 61.30
N ARG A 503 8.67 -89.12 60.77
CA ARG A 503 7.63 -89.97 61.37
C ARG A 503 8.07 -91.43 61.37
N GLU A 504 8.50 -91.94 60.22
CA GLU A 504 8.99 -93.32 60.07
C GLU A 504 10.17 -93.57 61.01
N LEU A 505 11.13 -92.65 61.09
CA LEU A 505 12.25 -92.75 62.01
C LEU A 505 11.79 -92.81 63.48
N ALA A 506 10.81 -91.98 63.88
CA ALA A 506 10.28 -91.99 65.24
C ALA A 506 9.56 -93.32 65.56
N GLU A 507 8.81 -93.88 64.61
CA GLU A 507 8.15 -95.17 64.77
C GLU A 507 9.16 -96.31 64.90
N LEU A 508 10.13 -96.37 63.99
CA LEU A 508 11.22 -97.36 64.02
C LEU A 508 12.02 -97.23 65.32
N THR A 509 12.33 -96.01 65.75
CA THR A 509 13.05 -95.77 67.01
C THR A 509 12.22 -96.19 68.23
N ALA A 510 10.91 -95.96 68.23
CA ALA A 510 10.06 -96.42 69.33
C ALA A 510 9.86 -97.95 69.35
N ALA A 511 10.01 -98.61 68.21
CA ALA A 511 9.86 -100.05 68.04
C ALA A 511 11.18 -100.83 68.13
N HIS A 512 12.34 -100.16 68.15
CA HIS A 512 13.63 -100.85 68.21
C HIS A 512 13.77 -101.64 69.52
N THR A 513 14.58 -102.70 69.50
CA THR A 513 14.85 -103.53 70.68
C THR A 513 16.33 -103.87 70.78
N HIS A 514 16.82 -104.05 72.00
CA HIS A 514 18.12 -104.67 72.28
C HIS A 514 17.94 -106.07 72.85
N HIS A 515 18.92 -106.96 72.64
CA HIS A 515 18.79 -108.40 72.93
C HIS A 515 18.60 -108.74 74.42
N ASN A 516 18.72 -107.78 75.32
CA ASN A 516 18.81 -107.97 76.77
C ASN A 516 18.08 -106.87 77.58
N THR A 517 17.50 -105.85 76.93
CA THR A 517 16.73 -104.79 77.63
C THR A 517 15.34 -104.51 77.02
N GLY A 518 15.00 -105.07 75.85
CA GLY A 518 13.68 -104.88 75.21
C GLY A 518 13.53 -103.54 74.48
N THR A 519 12.30 -103.04 74.35
CA THR A 519 11.99 -101.72 73.76
C THR A 519 12.36 -100.57 74.71
N PRO A 520 12.57 -99.33 74.20
CA PRO A 520 12.84 -98.17 75.05
C PRO A 520 11.75 -97.91 76.10
N GLU A 521 12.15 -97.60 77.34
CA GLU A 521 11.22 -97.26 78.43
C GLU A 521 10.37 -96.01 78.11
N ASN A 522 10.89 -95.12 77.25
CA ASN A 522 10.21 -93.91 76.78
C ASN A 522 9.55 -94.07 75.39
N ALA A 523 9.33 -95.29 74.88
CA ALA A 523 8.80 -95.54 73.53
C ALA A 523 7.47 -94.82 73.22
N SER A 524 6.57 -94.68 74.20
CA SER A 524 5.32 -93.90 74.02
C SER A 524 5.59 -92.42 73.76
N ALA A 525 6.53 -91.81 74.50
CA ALA A 525 6.92 -90.43 74.28
C ALA A 525 7.61 -90.24 72.92
N ILE A 526 8.36 -91.24 72.45
CA ILE A 526 8.97 -91.22 71.10
C ILE A 526 7.87 -91.29 70.03
N ARG A 527 6.90 -92.21 70.13
CA ARG A 527 5.75 -92.26 69.18
C ARG A 527 4.93 -90.98 69.16
N ASN A 528 4.81 -90.27 70.28
CA ASN A 528 4.16 -88.96 70.29
C ASN A 528 4.85 -87.93 69.36
N THR A 529 6.12 -88.13 69.01
CA THR A 529 6.83 -87.31 68.01
C THR A 529 6.34 -87.62 66.59
N ALA A 530 6.00 -88.87 66.28
CA ALA A 530 5.40 -89.26 65.00
C ALA A 530 4.06 -88.54 64.78
N TYR A 531 3.18 -88.53 65.79
CA TYR A 531 1.90 -87.81 65.73
C TYR A 531 2.06 -86.29 65.58
N LYS A 532 3.09 -85.69 66.19
CA LYS A 532 3.41 -84.27 65.96
C LYS A 532 3.81 -84.03 64.49
N SER A 533 4.57 -84.94 63.89
CA SER A 533 4.94 -84.86 62.47
C SER A 533 3.72 -84.90 61.55
N ASP A 534 2.79 -85.84 61.79
CA ASP A 534 1.52 -85.91 61.05
C ASP A 534 0.71 -84.61 61.19
N GLY A 535 0.63 -84.05 62.40
CA GLY A 535 -0.08 -82.79 62.63
C GLY A 535 0.55 -81.59 61.89
N LEU A 536 1.88 -81.53 61.82
CA LEU A 536 2.58 -80.51 61.03
C LEU A 536 2.35 -80.72 59.53
N LYS A 537 2.40 -81.97 59.06
CA LYS A 537 2.12 -82.30 57.66
C LYS A 537 0.71 -81.86 57.27
N GLN A 538 -0.30 -82.18 58.09
CA GLN A 538 -1.68 -81.74 57.87
C GLN A 538 -1.83 -80.21 57.87
N LYS A 539 -1.06 -79.50 58.69
CA LYS A 539 -1.07 -78.04 58.75
C LYS A 539 -0.50 -77.40 57.48
N TYR A 540 0.59 -77.95 56.94
CA TYR A 540 1.35 -77.32 55.86
C TYR A 540 1.05 -77.87 54.46
N SER A 541 0.51 -79.09 54.33
CA SER A 541 0.17 -79.66 53.03
C SER A 541 -0.81 -78.84 52.19
N PRO A 542 -1.80 -78.09 52.75
CA PRO A 542 -2.73 -77.32 51.92
C PRO A 542 -2.08 -76.19 51.11
N VAL A 543 -0.92 -75.69 51.53
CA VAL A 543 -0.23 -74.55 50.89
C VAL A 543 0.97 -74.97 50.04
N ILE A 544 1.33 -76.25 50.04
CA ILE A 544 2.42 -76.81 49.22
C ILE A 544 1.77 -77.56 48.06
N GLY A 545 2.04 -77.10 46.84
CA GLY A 545 1.42 -77.61 45.60
C GLY A 545 2.01 -78.87 45.01
#